data_AF-A0A2A2F032-F1
#
_entry.id   AF-A0A2A2F032-F1
#
_cell.length_a   1.000
_cell.length_b   1.000
_cell.length_c   1.000
_cell.angle_alpha   90.00
_cell.angle_beta   90.00
_cell.angle_gamma   90.00
#
_symmetry.space_group_name_H-M   'P 1'
#
loop_
_entity.id
_entity.type
_entity.pdbx_description
1 polymer ?
#
loop_
_entity_poly.entity_id
_entity_poly.type
_entity_poly.pdbx_seq_one_letter_code
_entity_poly.pdbx_strand_id
1 'polypeptide(L)' 'MRDTLGSEGIAGVVVVLVGIGILAVHDPIVGAGVAILLAGLGLIAKGIADSVMRSFGLK' A
#
# COMPACT_ATOMS: atom_id res chain seq x y z
N MET A 1 9.57 -7.76 5.59
CA MET A 1 9.27 -6.46 4.93
C MET A 1 10.54 -5.79 4.41
N ARG A 2 11.62 -5.69 5.20
CA ARG A 2 12.89 -5.07 4.75
C ARG A 2 13.47 -5.71 3.49
N ASP A 3 13.43 -7.04 3.38
CA ASP A 3 14.01 -7.75 2.22
C ASP A 3 13.12 -7.74 0.96
N THR A 4 11.91 -7.17 1.03
CA THR A 4 10.93 -7.21 -0.08
C THR A 4 10.45 -5.82 -0.52
N LEU A 5 10.34 -4.87 0.42
CA LEU A 5 9.94 -3.49 0.15
C LEU A 5 11.14 -2.54 0.01
N GLY A 6 12.33 -2.94 0.46
CA GLY A 6 13.47 -2.03 0.61
C GLY A 6 13.20 -0.93 1.64
N SER A 7 14.13 0.02 1.74
CA SER A 7 13.98 1.23 2.57
C SER A 7 12.83 2.11 2.08
N GLU A 8 12.71 2.25 0.77
CA GLU A 8 11.73 3.13 0.12
C GLU A 8 10.31 2.63 0.32
N GLY A 9 10.06 1.32 0.18
CA GLY A 9 8.72 0.78 0.40
C GLY A 9 8.27 0.90 1.85
N ILE A 10 9.19 0.73 2.82
CA ILE A 10 8.87 0.96 4.23
C ILE A 10 8.54 2.43 4.48
N ALA A 11 9.36 3.36 3.95
CA ALA A 11 9.09 4.79 4.06
C ALA A 11 7.72 5.14 3.45
N GLY A 12 7.38 4.58 2.28
CA GLY A 12 6.08 4.75 1.64
C GLY A 12 4.92 4.28 2.51
N VAL A 13 5.03 3.09 3.14
CA VAL A 13 4.00 2.60 4.07
C VAL A 13 3.83 3.54 5.26
N VAL A 14 4.93 4.05 5.83
CA VAL A 14 4.87 5.00 6.94
C VAL A 14 4.15 6.28 6.53
N VAL A 15 4.49 6.85 5.36
CA VAL A 15 3.82 8.06 4.84
C VAL A 15 2.32 7.84 4.65
N VAL A 16 1.93 6.68 4.09
CA VAL A 16 0.52 6.32 3.93
C VAL A 16 -0.19 6.25 5.28
N LEU A 17 0.40 5.57 6.27
CA LEU A 17 -0.20 5.43 7.60
C LEU A 17 -0.34 6.78 8.31
N VAL A 18 0.64 7.68 8.15
CA VAL A 18 0.56 9.05 8.69
C VAL A 18 -0.59 9.81 8.03
N GLY A 19 -0.73 9.75 6.71
CA GLY A 19 -1.82 10.41 5.99
C GLY A 19 -3.20 9.91 6.43
N ILE A 20 -3.38 8.60 6.55
CA ILE A 20 -4.61 7.99 7.08
C ILE A 20 -4.85 8.43 8.52
N GLY A 21 -3.80 8.44 9.36
CA GLY A 21 -3.91 8.83 10.78
C GLY A 21 -4.36 10.27 10.95
N ILE A 22 -3.79 11.21 10.18
CA ILE A 22 -4.22 12.62 10.19
C ILE A 22 -5.70 12.71 9.81
N LEU A 23 -6.11 12.02 8.75
CA LEU A 23 -7.48 12.08 8.27
C LEU A 23 -8.46 11.47 9.27
N ALA A 24 -8.11 10.33 9.87
CA ALA A 24 -8.94 9.63 10.84
C ALA A 24 -9.13 10.40 12.15
N VAL A 25 -8.19 11.27 12.53
CA VAL A 25 -8.33 12.16 13.70
C VAL A 25 -9.37 13.25 13.44
N HIS A 26 -9.45 13.77 12.21
CA HIS A 26 -10.42 14.79 11.84
C HIS A 26 -11.79 14.22 11.50
N ASP A 27 -11.82 13.15 10.71
CA ASP A 27 -13.04 12.44 10.33
C ASP A 27 -12.72 10.93 10.19
N PRO A 28 -13.12 10.12 11.18
CA PRO A 28 -12.85 8.68 11.18
C PRO A 28 -13.46 7.94 9.98
N ILE A 29 -14.61 8.41 9.46
CA ILE A 29 -15.30 7.75 8.35
C ILE A 29 -14.53 8.00 7.06
N VAL A 30 -14.10 9.24 6.82
CA VAL A 30 -13.27 9.57 5.66
C VAL A 30 -11.92 8.87 5.75
N GLY A 31 -11.28 8.85 6.93
CA GLY A 31 -10.04 8.11 7.18
C GLY A 31 -10.16 6.63 6.84
N ALA A 32 -11.24 5.97 7.29
CA ALA A 32 -11.53 4.58 6.95
C ALA A 32 -11.76 4.37 5.45
N GLY A 33 -12.52 5.26 4.80
CA GLY A 33 -12.75 5.21 3.35
C GLY A 33 -11.46 5.29 2.54
N VAL A 34 -10.55 6.20 2.91
CA VAL A 34 -9.24 6.32 2.26
C VAL A 34 -8.36 5.10 2.53
N ALA A 35 -8.38 4.55 3.74
CA ALA A 35 -7.64 3.33 4.06
C ALA A 35 -8.08 2.14 3.19
N ILE A 36 -9.40 1.97 3.01
CA ILE A 36 -9.97 0.93 2.15
C ILE A 36 -9.54 1.15 0.68
N LEU A 37 -9.60 2.38 0.20
CA LEU A 37 -9.17 2.73 -1.16
C LEU A 37 -7.69 2.40 -1.39
N LEU A 38 -6.81 2.77 -0.46
CA LEU A 38 -5.38 2.49 -0.55
C LEU A 38 -5.08 0.99 -0.46
N ALA A 39 -5.83 0.25 0.37
CA ALA A 39 -5.72 -1.22 0.41
C ALA A 39 -6.08 -1.84 -0.94
N GLY A 40 -7.17 -1.38 -1.58
CA GLY A 40 -7.56 -1.80 -2.92
C GLY A 40 -6.48 -1.52 -3.97
N LEU A 41 -5.90 -0.32 -3.95
CA LEU A 41 -4.77 0.03 -4.83
C LEU A 41 -3.55 -0.86 -4.59
N GLY A 42 -3.24 -1.16 -3.33
CA GLY A 42 -2.15 -2.09 -2.97
C GLY A 42 -2.38 -3.50 -3.52
N LEU A 43 -3.61 -3.99 -3.48
CA LEU A 43 -3.97 -5.29 -4.08
C LEU A 43 -3.84 -5.28 -5.60
N ILE A 44 -4.27 -4.20 -6.26
CA ILE A 44 -4.12 -4.04 -7.72
C ILE A 44 -2.62 -4.04 -8.09
N ALA A 45 -1.81 -3.22 -7.41
CA ALA A 45 -0.38 -3.14 -7.64
C ALA A 45 0.31 -4.50 -7.42
N LYS A 46 -0.07 -5.24 -6.37
CA LYS A 46 0.40 -6.60 -6.14
C LYS A 46 0.04 -7.54 -7.30
N GLY A 47 -1.21 -7.52 -7.76
CA GLY A 47 -1.66 -8.35 -8.88
C GLY A 47 -0.89 -8.07 -10.17
N ILE A 48 -0.59 -6.80 -10.44
CA ILE A 48 0.26 -6.38 -11.56
C ILE A 48 1.68 -6.93 -11.38
N ALA A 49 2.29 -6.72 -10.22
CA ALA A 49 3.64 -7.21 -9.93
C ALA A 49 3.74 -8.74 -10.04
N ASP A 50 2.75 -9.47 -9.52
CA ASP A 50 2.67 -10.93 -9.62
C ASP A 50 2.54 -11.39 -11.08
N SER A 51 1.74 -10.68 -11.89
CA SER A 51 1.60 -10.97 -13.33
C SER A 51 2.91 -10.75 -14.08
N VAL A 52 3.62 -9.65 -13.78
CA VAL A 52 4.93 -9.36 -14.36
C VAL A 52 5.96 -10.42 -13.96
N MET A 53 6.06 -10.77 -12.67
CA MET A 53 6.98 -11.81 -12.20
C MET A 53 6.73 -13.17 -12.89
N ARG A 54 5.46 -13.55 -13.09
CA ARG A 54 5.11 -14.76 -13.86
C ARG A 54 5.55 -14.69 -15.32
N SER A 55 5.41 -13.53 -15.98
CA SER A 55 5.86 -13.37 -17.37
C SER A 55 7.37 -13.55 -17.55
N PHE A 56 8.14 -13.31 -16.49
CA PHE A 56 9.59 -13.52 -16.46
C PHE A 56 10.02 -14.89 -15.89
N GLY A 57 9.08 -15.78 -15.58
CA GLY A 57 9.37 -17.09 -14.99
C GLY A 57 9.96 -17.03 -13.57
N LEU A 58 9.82 -15.89 -12.89
CA LEU A 58 10.29 -15.69 -11.51
C LEU A 58 9.29 -16.20 -10.47
N LYS A 59 8.11 -16.63 -10.91
CA LYS A 59 6.98 -17.14 -10.10
C LYS A 59 6.13 -18.12 -10.87
#